data_AF-A0A8H7D8X2-F1
#
_entry.id   AF-A0A8H7D8X2-F1
#
_cell.length_a   1.000
_cell.length_b   1.000
_cell.length_c   1.000
_cell.angle_alpha   90.00
_cell.angle_beta   90.00
_cell.angle_gamma   90.00
#
_symmetry.space_group_name_H-M   'P 1'
#
loop_
_entity.id
_entity.type
_entity.pdbx_description
1 polymer ?
#
loop_
_entity_poly.entity_id
_entity_poly.type
_entity_poly.pdbx_seq_one_letter_code
_entity_poly.pdbx_strand_id
1 'polypeptide(L)'
;MNDWHVEVMSVPATRWPLPRGQLWVEMNTWMRDSERTYVDLIFRASKKYASWDPEIPVKVGDYGRITQGRRQLLFFWRTQRNGMFLKEGNIFENGKAEEYKIPEPVEHGHEASEGETWVVSQNAEQVDVSVAVGGVTPALAQCNIRSAFKFSSGRGAILVMENDTIATVDPPGALRRLLEDPGMNGLVVVSEVHSCSSYARLLTAQGGNTVALGLSVEPPISGVASASANGKWVRNVSTGNFRTQVNKEGHRKFYPLFRLVSLTEKATSTGLRGSEEADDPPPLPDAEPPWLAEQEKNGQKAHSSN
;
A
#
# COMPACT_ATOMS: atom_id res chain seq x y z
N MET A 1 52.26 -44.70 -39.17
CA MET A 1 51.07 -45.09 -39.94
C MET A 1 49.88 -44.38 -39.33
N ASN A 2 49.31 -43.49 -40.13
CA ASN A 2 48.00 -42.84 -40.08
C ASN A 2 47.76 -41.69 -39.09
N ASP A 3 47.98 -40.49 -39.66
CA ASP A 3 47.30 -39.23 -39.42
C ASP A 3 45.79 -39.36 -39.20
N TRP A 4 45.25 -38.53 -38.29
CA TRP A 4 43.88 -38.05 -38.36
C TRP A 4 43.86 -36.55 -38.09
N HIS A 5 43.47 -35.82 -39.13
CA HIS A 5 43.18 -34.39 -39.16
C HIS A 5 41.99 -34.03 -38.26
N VAL A 6 42.09 -32.90 -37.54
CA VAL A 6 40.97 -32.24 -36.88
C VAL A 6 40.44 -31.13 -37.80
N GLU A 7 39.21 -31.29 -38.26
CA GLU A 7 38.48 -30.32 -39.08
C GLU A 7 37.73 -29.34 -38.16
N VAL A 8 38.10 -28.05 -38.21
CA VAL A 8 37.43 -26.97 -37.48
C VAL A 8 36.32 -26.42 -38.37
N MET A 9 35.07 -26.78 -38.10
CA MET A 9 33.91 -26.19 -38.75
C MET A 9 33.60 -24.81 -38.14
N SER A 10 33.85 -23.77 -38.92
CA SER A 10 33.44 -22.39 -38.67
C SER A 10 31.94 -22.21 -38.96
N VAL A 11 31.16 -21.77 -37.96
CA VAL A 11 29.75 -21.38 -38.13
C VAL A 11 29.69 -19.86 -38.39
N PRO A 12 28.97 -19.38 -39.42
CA PRO A 12 28.92 -17.95 -39.74
C PRO A 12 28.00 -17.18 -38.77
N ALA A 13 28.51 -16.05 -38.27
CA ALA A 13 27.77 -15.08 -37.48
C ALA A 13 26.81 -14.28 -38.37
N THR A 14 25.54 -14.65 -38.38
CA THR A 14 24.47 -13.83 -38.97
C THR A 14 24.08 -12.71 -38.00
N ARG A 15 24.59 -11.52 -38.33
CA ARG A 15 24.37 -10.24 -37.64
C ARG A 15 23.04 -9.64 -38.10
N TRP A 16 21.98 -9.81 -37.30
CA TRP A 16 20.76 -9.00 -37.42
C TRP A 16 20.81 -7.89 -36.36
N PRO A 17 20.80 -6.59 -36.72
CA PRO A 17 20.67 -5.53 -35.75
C PRO A 17 19.19 -5.40 -35.35
N LEU A 18 18.83 -5.93 -34.18
CA LEU A 18 17.57 -5.54 -33.55
C LEU A 18 17.63 -4.04 -33.20
N PRO A 19 16.59 -3.26 -33.49
CA PRO A 19 16.61 -1.82 -33.25
C PRO A 19 16.68 -1.54 -31.75
N ARG A 20 17.75 -0.85 -31.32
CA ARG A 20 17.99 -0.42 -29.93
C ARG A 20 16.90 0.51 -29.36
N GLY A 21 15.82 0.79 -30.08
CA GLY A 21 14.71 1.65 -29.62
C GLY A 21 13.62 0.91 -28.84
N GLN A 22 13.38 -0.38 -29.10
CA GLN A 22 12.29 -1.14 -28.46
C GLN A 22 12.65 -1.65 -27.06
N LEU A 23 13.91 -2.06 -26.84
CA LEU A 23 14.40 -2.46 -25.51
C LEU A 23 14.33 -1.34 -24.48
N TRP A 24 14.44 -0.06 -24.88
CA TRP A 24 14.39 1.06 -23.93
C TRP A 24 12.96 1.50 -23.58
N VAL A 25 11.98 1.25 -24.45
CA VAL A 25 10.57 1.49 -24.13
C VAL A 25 10.02 0.34 -23.27
N GLU A 26 10.45 -0.90 -23.53
CA GLU A 26 10.09 -2.07 -22.71
C GLU A 26 10.88 -2.19 -21.41
N MET A 27 12.12 -1.68 -21.30
CA MET A 27 12.84 -1.64 -20.01
C MET A 27 12.39 -0.47 -19.11
N ASN A 28 11.81 0.60 -19.66
CA ASN A 28 11.33 1.74 -18.87
C ASN A 28 10.00 1.46 -18.14
N THR A 29 9.27 0.40 -18.51
CA THR A 29 8.09 -0.07 -17.78
C THR A 29 8.42 -1.01 -16.61
N TRP A 30 9.67 -1.48 -16.51
CA TRP A 30 10.09 -2.60 -15.64
C TRP A 30 10.86 -2.25 -14.36
N MET A 31 10.87 -0.99 -13.95
CA MET A 31 11.14 -0.64 -12.55
C MET A 31 10.08 0.32 -12.02
N ARG A 32 8.81 -0.08 -12.10
CA ARG A 32 7.87 0.40 -11.08
C ARG A 32 8.40 -0.09 -9.74
N ASP A 33 8.78 0.85 -8.89
CA ASP A 33 9.11 0.59 -7.50
C ASP A 33 8.08 -0.37 -6.91
N SER A 34 8.54 -1.46 -6.27
CA SER A 34 7.63 -2.43 -5.65
C SER A 34 6.79 -1.76 -4.58
N GLU A 35 7.35 -0.76 -3.91
CA GLU A 35 6.61 0.12 -3.00
C GLU A 35 5.46 0.82 -3.69
N ARG A 36 5.73 1.59 -4.75
CA ARG A 36 4.69 2.27 -5.54
C ARG A 36 3.64 1.30 -6.07
N THR A 37 4.05 0.13 -6.57
CA THR A 37 3.12 -0.87 -7.11
C THR A 37 2.18 -1.41 -6.03
N TYR A 38 2.73 -1.70 -4.85
CA TYR A 38 1.92 -2.15 -3.71
C TYR A 38 0.94 -1.06 -3.26
N VAL A 39 1.42 0.17 -3.10
CA VAL A 39 0.58 1.31 -2.69
C VAL A 39 -0.53 1.56 -3.71
N ASP A 40 -0.23 1.52 -5.02
CA ASP A 40 -1.22 1.69 -6.09
C ASP A 40 -2.33 0.63 -6.03
N LEU A 41 -1.94 -0.65 -5.90
CA LEU A 41 -2.89 -1.77 -5.88
C LEU A 41 -3.80 -1.73 -4.65
N ILE A 42 -3.25 -1.42 -3.48
CA ILE A 42 -4.04 -1.28 -2.24
C ILE A 42 -4.90 -0.02 -2.29
N PHE A 43 -4.37 1.12 -2.74
CA PHE A 43 -5.13 2.37 -2.85
C PHE A 43 -6.33 2.24 -3.77
N ARG A 44 -6.21 1.53 -4.90
CA ARG A 44 -7.36 1.26 -5.78
C ARG A 44 -8.44 0.44 -5.08
N ALA A 45 -8.05 -0.50 -4.22
CA ALA A 45 -8.97 -1.35 -3.48
C ALA A 45 -9.64 -0.64 -2.29
N SER A 46 -8.94 0.24 -1.57
CA SER A 46 -9.41 0.81 -0.30
C SER A 46 -9.61 2.33 -0.29
N LYS A 47 -9.11 3.05 -1.30
CA LYS A 47 -8.98 4.51 -1.30
C LYS A 47 -8.11 5.06 -0.16
N LYS A 48 -7.23 4.22 0.39
CA LYS A 48 -6.30 4.56 1.48
C LYS A 48 -4.85 4.24 1.08
N TYR A 49 -3.90 4.99 1.60
CA TYR A 49 -2.48 4.75 1.40
C TYR A 49 -2.02 3.61 2.29
N ALA A 50 -1.39 2.62 1.66
CA ALA A 50 -0.75 1.55 2.40
C ALA A 50 0.67 1.96 2.79
N SER A 51 1.05 1.69 4.03
CA SER A 51 2.44 1.84 4.44
C SER A 51 3.28 0.67 3.88
N TRP A 52 4.41 0.99 3.26
CA TRP A 52 5.39 -0.04 2.88
C TRP A 52 6.11 -0.62 4.09
N ASP A 53 6.25 0.20 5.13
CA ASP A 53 6.81 -0.14 6.43
C ASP A 53 5.83 0.23 7.56
N PRO A 54 4.91 -0.69 7.91
CA PRO A 54 3.92 -0.46 8.97
C PRO A 54 4.52 -0.24 10.37
N GLU A 55 5.82 -0.46 10.58
CA GLU A 55 6.46 -0.22 11.87
C GLU A 55 6.80 1.25 12.09
N ILE A 56 6.81 2.05 11.02
CA ILE A 56 6.99 3.50 11.10
C ILE A 56 5.65 4.13 11.52
N PRO A 57 5.60 4.85 12.67
CA PRO A 57 4.37 5.47 13.13
C PRO A 57 3.83 6.52 12.17
N VAL A 58 2.53 6.43 11.91
CA VAL A 58 1.72 7.46 11.24
C VAL A 58 0.57 7.78 12.18
N LYS A 59 0.32 9.07 12.43
CA LYS A 59 -0.75 9.53 13.32
C LYS A 59 -1.78 10.35 12.57
N VAL A 60 -3.01 10.35 13.06
CA VAL A 60 -4.03 11.32 12.62
C VAL A 60 -3.49 12.73 12.85
N GLY A 61 -3.71 13.59 11.86
CA GLY A 61 -3.19 14.95 11.85
C GLY A 61 -1.75 15.10 11.35
N ASP A 62 -1.03 14.01 11.07
CA ASP A 62 0.27 14.11 10.39
C ASP A 62 0.06 14.78 9.03
N TYR A 63 0.84 15.80 8.73
CA TYR A 63 0.76 16.52 7.46
C TYR A 63 2.11 16.54 6.75
N GLY A 64 2.06 16.76 5.44
CA GLY A 64 3.27 16.87 4.64
C GLY A 64 2.99 16.76 3.15
N ARG A 65 3.92 16.14 2.41
CA ARG A 65 3.87 16.10 0.94
C ARG A 65 3.97 14.69 0.41
N ILE A 66 3.33 14.46 -0.72
CA ILE A 66 3.55 13.26 -1.52
C ILE A 66 4.67 13.55 -2.51
N THR A 67 5.73 12.76 -2.46
CA THR A 67 6.87 12.89 -3.37
C THR A 67 6.44 12.78 -4.83
N GLN A 68 6.53 13.89 -5.54
CA GLN A 68 6.42 13.90 -6.99
C GLN A 68 7.76 13.46 -7.53
N GLY A 69 7.77 12.39 -8.31
CA GLY A 69 8.97 11.85 -8.94
C GLY A 69 9.60 12.76 -9.96
N ARG A 70 10.18 13.89 -9.56
CA ARG A 70 10.98 14.69 -10.46
C ARG A 70 12.31 13.97 -10.66
N ARG A 71 12.54 13.49 -11.88
CA ARG A 71 13.88 13.29 -12.43
C ARG A 71 14.57 14.66 -12.44
N GLN A 72 15.13 15.09 -11.31
CA GLN A 72 16.11 16.17 -11.34
C GLN A 72 17.36 15.61 -12.03
N LEU A 73 17.61 16.08 -13.26
CA LEU A 73 18.74 15.71 -14.11
C LEU A 73 20.13 15.95 -13.48
N LEU A 74 20.21 16.51 -12.25
CA LEU A 74 21.44 16.97 -11.61
C LEU A 74 21.87 16.15 -10.37
N PHE A 75 21.08 15.19 -9.88
CA PHE A 75 21.47 14.33 -8.74
C PHE A 75 21.27 12.84 -9.04
N PHE A 76 22.24 12.25 -9.74
CA PHE A 76 22.21 10.89 -10.31
C PHE A 76 22.25 9.74 -9.27
N TRP A 77 22.34 10.04 -7.96
CA TRP A 77 22.43 9.04 -6.88
C TRP A 77 21.25 9.04 -5.90
N ARG A 78 20.31 9.98 -5.99
CA ARG A 78 19.05 9.92 -5.21
C ARG A 78 17.90 9.69 -6.17
N THR A 79 17.67 8.42 -6.50
CA THR A 79 16.40 7.97 -7.08
C THR A 79 15.32 8.28 -6.04
N GLN A 80 14.69 9.45 -6.10
CA GLN A 80 13.58 9.76 -5.21
C GLN A 80 12.49 8.72 -5.47
N ARG A 81 12.07 8.03 -4.41
CA ARG A 81 10.95 7.10 -4.48
C ARG A 81 9.71 7.93 -4.75
N ASN A 82 9.06 7.70 -5.88
CA ASN A 82 7.88 8.46 -6.28
C ASN A 82 6.70 7.98 -5.44
N GLY A 83 5.99 8.91 -4.81
CA GLY A 83 4.70 8.60 -4.25
C GLY A 83 4.62 8.31 -2.76
N MET A 84 5.74 8.43 -2.06
CA MET A 84 5.77 8.32 -0.61
C MET A 84 5.25 9.59 0.03
N PHE A 85 4.47 9.43 1.10
CA PHE A 85 4.13 10.48 2.04
C PHE A 85 5.36 10.83 2.88
N LEU A 86 5.77 12.09 2.86
CA LEU A 86 6.83 12.65 3.70
C LEU A 86 6.18 13.54 4.75
N LYS A 87 6.20 13.07 6.00
CA LYS A 87 5.74 13.84 7.17
C LYS A 87 6.60 15.09 7.35
N GLU A 88 5.95 16.24 7.48
CA GLU A 88 6.56 17.53 7.81
C GLU A 88 6.20 17.99 9.23
N GLY A 89 5.06 17.54 9.75
CA GLY A 89 4.63 17.81 11.13
C GLY A 89 3.32 17.11 11.47
N ASN A 90 2.70 17.50 12.58
CA ASN A 90 1.38 17.05 12.99
C ASN A 90 0.56 18.24 13.50
N ILE A 91 -0.70 18.38 13.06
CA ILE A 91 -1.55 19.54 13.39
C ILE A 91 -1.92 19.63 14.87
N PHE A 92 -1.94 18.52 15.60
CA PHE A 92 -2.22 18.47 17.04
C PHE A 92 -0.96 18.75 17.86
N GLU A 93 0.22 18.40 17.35
CA GLU A 93 1.50 18.63 18.04
C GLU A 93 2.02 20.07 17.87
N ASN A 94 1.61 20.79 16.82
CA ASN A 94 2.11 22.13 16.49
C ASN A 94 1.12 23.28 16.77
N GLY A 95 -0.01 23.01 17.42
CA GLY A 95 -1.02 24.00 17.80
C GLY A 95 -2.02 24.40 16.70
N LYS A 96 -1.87 23.90 15.47
CA LYS A 96 -2.80 24.23 14.36
C LYS A 96 -4.21 23.72 14.63
N ALA A 97 -4.34 22.54 15.22
CA ALA A 97 -5.66 22.00 15.57
C ALA A 97 -6.42 22.92 16.53
N GLU A 98 -5.74 23.47 17.53
CA GLU A 98 -6.33 24.43 18.47
C GLU A 98 -6.71 25.75 17.78
N GLU A 99 -5.79 26.31 16.98
CA GLU A 99 -6.00 27.54 16.21
C GLU A 99 -7.25 27.46 15.31
N TYR A 100 -7.41 26.32 14.61
CA TYR A 100 -8.51 26.09 13.68
C TYR A 100 -9.68 25.31 14.33
N LYS A 101 -9.69 25.14 15.66
CA LYS A 101 -10.76 24.47 16.44
C LYS A 101 -11.09 23.05 15.94
N ILE A 102 -10.10 22.33 15.45
CA ILE A 102 -10.23 20.95 14.96
C ILE A 102 -10.31 20.04 16.18
N PRO A 103 -11.34 19.18 16.29
CA PRO A 103 -11.49 18.27 17.42
C PRO A 103 -10.38 17.23 17.44
N GLU A 104 -10.07 16.74 18.64
CA GLU A 104 -9.14 15.63 18.83
C GLU A 104 -9.62 14.36 18.11
N PRO A 105 -8.69 13.52 17.61
CA PRO A 105 -9.07 12.28 16.94
C PRO A 105 -9.82 11.31 17.86
N VAL A 106 -10.84 10.66 17.31
CA VAL A 106 -11.60 9.59 17.98
C VAL A 106 -11.10 8.24 17.49
N GLU A 107 -10.83 7.31 18.40
CA GLU A 107 -10.49 5.92 18.08
C GLU A 107 -11.74 5.04 18.09
N HIS A 108 -11.93 4.30 17.00
CA HIS A 108 -13.02 3.36 16.78
C HIS A 108 -12.50 1.92 16.83
N GLY A 109 -13.34 0.99 17.28
CA GLY A 109 -13.02 -0.44 17.30
C GLY A 109 -12.13 -0.87 18.46
N HIS A 110 -11.85 0.00 19.45
CA HIS A 110 -11.02 -0.35 20.60
C HIS A 110 -11.56 -1.58 21.34
N GLU A 111 -12.89 -1.68 21.45
CA GLU A 111 -13.62 -2.78 22.11
C GLU A 111 -13.67 -4.08 21.27
N ALA A 112 -13.40 -4.02 19.97
CA ALA A 112 -13.25 -5.21 19.14
C ALA A 112 -11.87 -5.83 19.41
N SER A 113 -11.82 -6.75 20.37
CA SER A 113 -10.61 -7.48 20.73
C SER A 113 -10.22 -8.56 19.72
N GLU A 114 -11.12 -8.89 18.78
CA GLU A 114 -10.97 -9.97 17.84
C GLU A 114 -11.48 -9.54 16.46
N GLY A 115 -10.66 -9.70 15.43
CA GLY A 115 -11.06 -9.44 14.06
C GLY A 115 -9.88 -9.32 13.09
N GLU A 116 -10.15 -9.65 11.84
CA GLU A 116 -9.21 -9.51 10.73
C GLU A 116 -9.79 -8.61 9.64
N THR A 117 -8.99 -7.65 9.21
CA THR A 117 -9.33 -6.76 8.11
C THR A 117 -8.44 -7.09 6.92
N TRP A 118 -9.06 -7.53 5.82
CA TRP A 118 -8.38 -7.85 4.56
C TRP A 118 -8.56 -6.72 3.55
N VAL A 119 -7.46 -6.24 2.99
CA VAL A 119 -7.45 -5.35 1.84
C VAL A 119 -6.66 -6.03 0.72
N VAL A 120 -7.37 -6.38 -0.34
CA VAL A 120 -6.83 -7.18 -1.43
C VAL A 120 -7.01 -6.40 -2.74
N SER A 121 -6.01 -6.46 -3.61
CA SER A 121 -6.07 -5.78 -4.90
C SER A 121 -7.23 -6.26 -5.78
N GLN A 122 -7.81 -5.35 -6.57
CA GLN A 122 -9.05 -5.58 -7.35
C GLN A 122 -8.97 -6.71 -8.39
N ASN A 123 -7.77 -7.14 -8.77
CA ASN A 123 -7.53 -8.27 -9.67
C ASN A 123 -7.51 -9.64 -8.96
N ALA A 124 -7.85 -9.69 -7.68
CA ALA A 124 -7.92 -10.92 -6.90
C ALA A 124 -9.35 -11.44 -6.78
N GLU A 125 -9.49 -12.74 -6.85
CA GLU A 125 -10.71 -13.47 -6.52
C GLU A 125 -10.43 -14.37 -5.33
N GLN A 126 -11.27 -14.33 -4.29
CA GLN A 126 -11.14 -15.24 -3.17
C GLN A 126 -11.50 -16.66 -3.62
N VAL A 127 -10.68 -17.65 -3.25
CA VAL A 127 -10.88 -19.05 -3.60
C VAL A 127 -10.81 -19.93 -2.36
N ASP A 128 -11.36 -21.14 -2.46
CA ASP A 128 -11.25 -22.12 -1.39
C ASP A 128 -9.78 -22.46 -1.10
N VAL A 129 -9.41 -22.43 0.18
CA VAL A 129 -8.05 -22.72 0.65
C VAL A 129 -7.63 -24.15 0.27
N SER A 130 -8.55 -25.11 0.25
CA SER A 130 -8.28 -26.49 -0.19
C SER A 130 -7.87 -26.58 -1.66
N VAL A 131 -8.40 -25.68 -2.51
CA VAL A 131 -8.08 -25.61 -3.95
C VAL A 131 -6.78 -24.85 -4.20
N ALA A 132 -6.49 -23.83 -3.40
CA ALA A 132 -5.31 -22.99 -3.52
C ALA A 132 -3.99 -23.67 -3.15
N VAL A 133 -4.06 -24.69 -2.30
CA VAL A 133 -2.89 -25.35 -1.72
C VAL A 133 -2.89 -26.80 -2.18
N GLY A 134 -2.56 -27.02 -3.46
CA GLY A 134 -2.34 -28.36 -4.03
C GLY A 134 -1.24 -29.08 -3.26
N GLY A 135 -1.62 -29.80 -2.20
CA GLY A 135 -0.73 -30.27 -1.15
C GLY A 135 -0.51 -29.20 -0.08
N VAL A 136 -1.27 -29.29 1.02
CA VAL A 136 -1.19 -28.39 2.18
C VAL A 136 0.27 -28.30 2.67
N THR A 137 0.90 -27.12 2.58
CA THR A 137 2.08 -26.87 3.42
C THR A 137 1.62 -27.03 4.87
N PRO A 138 2.20 -27.94 5.67
CA PRO A 138 1.69 -28.28 7.01
C PRO A 138 1.40 -27.06 7.90
N ALA A 139 2.17 -25.98 7.72
CA ALA A 139 1.99 -24.70 8.41
C ALA A 139 0.60 -24.04 8.19
N LEU A 140 0.03 -24.10 6.99
CA LEU A 140 -1.29 -23.52 6.70
C LEU A 140 -2.45 -24.39 7.22
N ALA A 141 -2.21 -25.69 7.44
CA ALA A 141 -3.19 -26.58 8.04
C ALA A 141 -3.53 -26.16 9.47
N GLN A 142 -2.52 -25.65 10.18
CA GLN A 142 -2.55 -25.29 11.61
C GLN A 142 -2.88 -23.81 11.85
N CYS A 143 -3.25 -23.07 10.81
CA CYS A 143 -3.61 -21.66 10.94
C CYS A 143 -5.08 -21.50 11.37
N ASN A 144 -5.32 -20.65 12.36
CA ASN A 144 -6.67 -20.28 12.80
C ASN A 144 -7.30 -19.26 11.83
N ILE A 145 -6.47 -18.36 11.31
CA ILE A 145 -6.83 -17.38 10.29
C ILE A 145 -6.23 -17.84 8.97
N ARG A 146 -7.02 -18.02 7.92
CA ARG A 146 -6.49 -18.31 6.58
C ARG A 146 -7.45 -17.90 5.48
N SER A 147 -6.91 -17.30 4.42
CA SER A 147 -7.63 -16.98 3.19
C SER A 147 -6.74 -17.24 1.97
N ALA A 148 -7.37 -17.57 0.86
CA ALA A 148 -6.69 -17.77 -0.41
C ALA A 148 -7.29 -16.92 -1.53
N PHE A 149 -6.43 -16.46 -2.42
CA PHE A 149 -6.76 -15.53 -3.49
C PHE A 149 -6.06 -15.95 -4.78
N LYS A 150 -6.80 -15.93 -5.89
CA LYS A 150 -6.28 -16.13 -7.24
C LYS A 150 -6.20 -14.78 -7.94
N PHE A 151 -5.03 -14.41 -8.45
CA PHE A 151 -4.85 -13.16 -9.18
C PHE A 151 -5.02 -13.35 -10.68
N SER A 152 -5.98 -12.66 -11.29
CA SER A 152 -6.37 -12.82 -12.69
C SER A 152 -5.35 -12.27 -13.70
N SER A 153 -4.58 -11.25 -13.33
CA SER A 153 -3.60 -10.60 -14.21
C SER A 153 -2.60 -9.77 -13.41
N GLY A 154 -1.40 -9.52 -13.95
CA GLY A 154 -0.41 -8.62 -13.35
C GLY A 154 -0.01 -8.96 -11.91
N ARG A 155 0.67 -8.05 -11.20
CA ARG A 155 1.00 -8.27 -9.79
C ARG A 155 -0.26 -8.11 -8.93
N GLY A 156 -0.34 -8.87 -7.85
CA GLY A 156 -1.38 -8.81 -6.84
C GLY A 156 -0.85 -8.27 -5.52
N ALA A 157 -1.69 -7.60 -4.74
CA ALA A 157 -1.34 -7.11 -3.41
C ALA A 157 -2.35 -7.58 -2.36
N ILE A 158 -1.85 -7.94 -1.19
CA ILE A 158 -2.65 -8.30 -0.01
C ILE A 158 -2.09 -7.54 1.19
N LEU A 159 -2.98 -6.95 1.96
CA LEU A 159 -2.75 -6.51 3.32
C LEU A 159 -3.78 -7.19 4.21
N VAL A 160 -3.32 -7.81 5.29
CA VAL A 160 -4.18 -8.29 6.38
C VAL A 160 -3.72 -7.65 7.68
N MET A 161 -4.69 -7.24 8.49
CA MET A 161 -4.49 -6.58 9.77
C MET A 161 -5.30 -7.34 10.82
N GLU A 162 -4.67 -7.75 11.90
CA GLU A 162 -5.30 -8.42 13.03
C GLU A 162 -5.47 -7.42 14.18
N ASN A 163 -6.67 -7.42 14.78
CA ASN A 163 -7.09 -6.53 15.86
C ASN A 163 -6.90 -5.04 15.49
N ASP A 164 -7.37 -4.69 14.29
CA ASP A 164 -7.43 -3.34 13.70
C ASP A 164 -8.27 -2.37 14.56
N THR A 165 -7.74 -1.17 14.82
CA THR A 165 -8.50 0.02 15.21
C THR A 165 -8.30 1.15 14.23
N ILE A 166 -9.31 2.02 14.16
CA ILE A 166 -9.32 3.15 13.25
C ILE A 166 -9.41 4.44 14.06
N ALA A 167 -8.39 5.29 13.99
CA ALA A 167 -8.45 6.65 14.53
C ALA A 167 -8.83 7.65 13.42
N THR A 168 -9.76 8.56 13.69
CA THR A 168 -10.27 9.56 12.71
C THR A 168 -10.49 10.93 13.33
N VAL A 169 -10.39 12.00 12.53
CA VAL A 169 -10.99 13.30 12.88
C VAL A 169 -12.49 13.27 12.59
N ASP A 170 -13.32 13.60 13.58
CA ASP A 170 -14.78 13.61 13.48
C ASP A 170 -15.34 14.95 14.03
N PRO A 171 -16.11 15.73 13.25
CA PRO A 171 -16.50 15.48 11.86
C PRO A 171 -15.32 15.64 10.89
N PRO A 172 -15.26 14.85 9.79
CA PRO A 172 -14.16 14.92 8.83
C PRO A 172 -14.08 16.27 8.10
N GLY A 173 -15.18 17.03 8.09
CA GLY A 173 -15.25 18.39 7.58
C GLY A 173 -14.40 19.40 8.36
N ALA A 174 -14.08 19.13 9.63
CA ALA A 174 -13.34 20.05 10.48
C ALA A 174 -11.96 20.41 9.89
N LEU A 175 -11.33 19.48 9.16
CA LEU A 175 -10.05 19.70 8.49
C LEU A 175 -10.08 20.78 7.40
N ARG A 176 -11.27 21.17 6.91
CA ARG A 176 -11.38 22.25 5.90
C ARG A 176 -10.91 23.60 6.40
N ARG A 177 -10.97 23.84 7.71
CA ARG A 177 -10.50 25.09 8.32
C ARG A 177 -8.99 25.30 8.08
N LEU A 178 -8.23 24.22 7.84
CA LEU A 178 -6.82 24.30 7.45
C LEU A 178 -6.60 24.92 6.07
N LEU A 179 -7.64 25.06 5.23
CA LEU A 179 -7.54 25.80 3.96
C LEU A 179 -7.35 27.30 4.17
N GLU A 180 -7.69 27.82 5.36
CA GLU A 180 -7.46 29.21 5.75
C GLU A 180 -6.00 29.49 6.12
N ASP A 181 -5.18 28.44 6.31
CA ASP A 181 -3.76 28.52 6.61
C ASP A 181 -2.91 28.55 5.33
N PRO A 182 -2.26 29.67 4.98
CA PRO A 182 -1.40 29.73 3.80
C PRO A 182 -0.23 28.75 3.85
N GLY A 183 0.23 28.38 5.05
CA GLY A 183 1.31 27.42 5.26
C GLY A 183 0.92 25.97 4.96
N MET A 184 -0.38 25.67 4.88
CA MET A 184 -0.90 24.33 4.60
C MET A 184 -1.21 24.10 3.12
N ASN A 185 -1.08 25.12 2.29
CA ASN A 185 -1.38 25.06 0.87
C ASN A 185 -0.55 24.02 0.11
N GLY A 186 -1.25 23.12 -0.59
CA GLY A 186 -0.64 22.05 -1.38
C GLY A 186 -0.04 20.92 -0.55
N LEU A 187 -0.33 20.88 0.76
CA LEU A 187 -0.02 19.75 1.63
C LEU A 187 -1.17 18.74 1.64
N VAL A 188 -0.89 17.58 2.20
CA VAL A 188 -1.88 16.56 2.54
C VAL A 188 -1.89 16.33 4.04
N VAL A 189 -3.02 15.93 4.59
CA VAL A 189 -3.19 15.60 6.02
C VAL A 189 -3.71 14.19 6.15
N VAL A 190 -3.17 13.46 7.13
CA VAL A 190 -3.68 12.15 7.53
C VAL A 190 -4.98 12.35 8.31
N SER A 191 -6.12 12.02 7.72
CA SER A 191 -7.44 12.16 8.35
C SER A 191 -7.87 10.91 9.11
N GLU A 192 -7.31 9.76 8.76
CA GLU A 192 -7.66 8.44 9.30
C GLU A 192 -6.42 7.55 9.33
N VAL A 193 -6.26 6.75 10.39
CA VAL A 193 -5.18 5.79 10.54
C VAL A 193 -5.71 4.46 11.07
N HIS A 194 -5.34 3.37 10.41
CA HIS A 194 -5.50 2.03 10.96
C HIS A 194 -4.27 1.66 11.79
N SER A 195 -4.52 1.16 13.00
CA SER A 195 -3.52 0.61 13.91
C SER A 195 -3.84 -0.85 14.20
N CYS A 196 -2.86 -1.74 14.20
CA CYS A 196 -3.10 -3.17 14.42
C CYS A 196 -2.02 -3.82 15.28
N SER A 197 -2.36 -4.94 15.91
CA SER A 197 -1.43 -5.73 16.74
C SER A 197 -0.51 -6.61 15.89
N SER A 198 -0.93 -6.90 14.66
CA SER A 198 -0.29 -7.89 13.80
C SER A 198 -0.70 -7.64 12.35
N TYR A 199 0.23 -7.80 11.43
CA TYR A 199 -0.03 -7.60 10.00
C TYR A 199 0.74 -8.58 9.12
N ALA A 200 0.17 -8.85 7.94
CA ALA A 200 0.88 -9.47 6.83
C ALA A 200 0.66 -8.65 5.56
N ARG A 201 1.76 -8.36 4.86
CA ARG A 201 1.79 -7.63 3.60
C ARG A 201 2.43 -8.49 2.53
N LEU A 202 1.74 -8.65 1.40
CA LEU A 202 2.26 -9.35 0.24
C LEU A 202 2.10 -8.51 -1.02
N LEU A 203 3.15 -8.48 -1.83
CA LEU A 203 3.10 -8.10 -3.24
C LEU A 203 3.64 -9.26 -4.07
N THR A 204 2.81 -9.87 -4.92
CA THR A 204 3.23 -11.02 -5.73
C THR A 204 4.30 -10.61 -6.76
N ALA A 205 5.14 -11.56 -7.17
CA ALA A 205 6.13 -11.33 -8.22
C ALA A 205 5.46 -11.14 -9.59
N GLN A 206 4.39 -11.90 -9.85
CA GLN A 206 3.64 -11.93 -11.11
C GLN A 206 2.18 -12.36 -10.87
N GLY A 207 1.37 -12.30 -11.93
CA GLY A 207 -0.04 -12.72 -11.92
C GLY A 207 -0.24 -14.19 -12.20
N GLY A 208 -1.50 -14.64 -12.17
CA GLY A 208 -1.87 -16.03 -12.43
C GLY A 208 -1.59 -16.99 -11.28
N ASN A 209 -0.93 -16.52 -10.22
CA ASN A 209 -0.64 -17.33 -9.03
C ASN A 209 -1.84 -17.34 -8.09
N THR A 210 -2.12 -18.51 -7.51
CA THR A 210 -3.00 -18.63 -6.35
C THR A 210 -2.15 -18.56 -5.08
N VAL A 211 -2.54 -17.67 -4.18
CA VAL A 211 -1.83 -17.37 -2.94
C VAL A 211 -2.74 -17.67 -1.77
N ALA A 212 -2.23 -18.39 -0.78
CA ALA A 212 -2.86 -18.56 0.53
C ALA A 212 -1.99 -17.91 1.60
N LEU A 213 -2.61 -17.12 2.49
CA LEU A 213 -2.01 -16.56 3.69
C LEU A 213 -2.74 -17.12 4.91
N GLY A 214 -2.04 -17.25 6.03
CA GLY A 214 -2.68 -17.53 7.31
C GLY A 214 -1.82 -17.17 8.51
N LEU A 215 -2.44 -17.07 9.68
CA LEU A 215 -1.76 -16.88 10.96
C LEU A 215 -1.69 -18.21 11.69
N SER A 216 -0.47 -18.74 11.81
CA SER A 216 -0.18 -19.94 12.59
C SER A 216 0.08 -19.53 14.03
N VAL A 217 -0.52 -20.25 14.97
CA VAL A 217 -0.30 -20.05 16.40
C VAL A 217 0.38 -21.31 16.92
N GLU A 218 1.63 -21.20 17.37
CA GLU A 218 2.29 -22.33 18.05
C GLU A 218 1.58 -22.59 19.39
N PRO A 219 1.18 -23.84 19.69
CA PRO A 219 0.57 -24.14 20.97
C PRO A 219 1.54 -23.84 22.11
N PRO A 220 1.06 -23.33 23.27
CA PRO A 220 1.93 -23.07 24.41
C PRO A 220 2.62 -24.37 24.84
N ILE A 221 3.95 -24.32 25.00
CA ILE A 221 4.75 -25.45 25.47
C ILE A 221 4.28 -25.77 26.91
N SER A 222 3.73 -26.98 27.10
CA SER A 222 3.26 -27.41 28.42
C SER A 222 4.40 -27.38 29.44
N GLY A 223 4.18 -26.72 30.57
CA GLY A 223 5.14 -26.63 31.68
C GLY A 223 5.83 -25.27 31.87
N VAL A 224 5.65 -24.32 30.95
CA VAL A 224 6.10 -22.93 31.14
C VAL A 224 4.88 -22.05 31.42
N ALA A 225 4.66 -21.70 32.69
CA ALA A 225 3.69 -20.69 33.05
C ALA A 225 4.11 -19.36 32.39
N SER A 226 3.21 -18.77 31.59
CA SER A 226 3.34 -17.47 30.90
C SER A 226 3.99 -17.39 29.51
N ALA A 227 4.06 -18.47 28.73
CA ALA A 227 4.44 -18.33 27.31
C ALA A 227 3.23 -17.86 26.48
N SER A 228 3.17 -16.56 26.15
CA SER A 228 2.28 -16.04 25.11
C SER A 228 2.49 -16.82 23.82
N ALA A 229 1.43 -17.34 23.20
CA ALA A 229 1.53 -18.11 21.97
C ALA A 229 2.24 -17.28 20.88
N ASN A 230 3.29 -17.83 20.25
CA ASN A 230 4.02 -17.14 19.19
C ASN A 230 3.23 -17.26 17.88
N GLY A 231 2.42 -16.25 17.57
CA GLY A 231 1.77 -16.12 16.27
C GLY A 231 2.79 -15.85 15.16
N LYS A 232 2.60 -16.47 13.99
CA LYS A 232 3.42 -16.24 12.79
C LYS A 232 2.56 -16.30 11.54
N TRP A 233 2.62 -15.23 10.75
CA TRP A 233 2.04 -15.21 9.41
C TRP A 233 2.81 -16.12 8.45
N VAL A 234 2.09 -16.97 7.76
CA VAL A 234 2.62 -17.95 6.79
C VAL A 234 1.93 -17.78 5.45
N ARG A 235 2.60 -18.25 4.39
CA ARG A 235 2.13 -18.19 3.00
C ARG A 235 2.53 -19.44 2.23
N ASN A 236 1.75 -19.83 1.21
CA ASN A 236 2.08 -20.96 0.33
C ASN A 236 3.10 -20.59 -0.78
N VAL A 237 3.25 -19.31 -1.13
CA VAL A 237 4.16 -18.85 -2.19
C VAL A 237 5.50 -18.38 -1.64
N SER A 238 6.60 -18.78 -2.29
CA SER A 238 7.96 -18.36 -1.92
C SER A 238 8.41 -17.06 -2.59
N THR A 239 7.79 -16.70 -3.73
CA THR A 239 8.14 -15.51 -4.52
C THR A 239 7.35 -14.27 -4.10
N GLY A 240 7.78 -13.09 -4.59
CA GLY A 240 7.17 -11.81 -4.23
C GLY A 240 7.72 -11.22 -2.94
N ASN A 241 7.30 -9.99 -2.63
CA ASN A 241 7.72 -9.26 -1.44
C ASN A 241 6.70 -9.50 -0.33
N PHE A 242 7.13 -10.18 0.73
CA PHE A 242 6.31 -10.50 1.89
C PHE A 242 6.97 -9.96 3.15
N ARG A 243 6.22 -9.20 3.92
CA ARG A 243 6.64 -8.66 5.22
C ARG A 243 5.50 -8.87 6.21
N THR A 244 5.85 -9.28 7.41
CA THR A 244 4.87 -9.62 8.44
C THR A 244 5.43 -9.27 9.80
N GLN A 245 4.56 -8.94 10.74
CA GLN A 245 4.95 -8.80 12.13
C GLN A 245 3.79 -9.13 13.04
N VAL A 246 4.08 -9.71 14.20
CA VAL A 246 3.12 -10.01 15.26
C VAL A 246 3.63 -9.37 16.55
N ASN A 247 2.82 -8.54 17.18
CA ASN A 247 3.15 -8.00 18.49
C ASN A 247 2.71 -8.99 19.57
N LYS A 248 3.68 -9.57 20.28
CA LYS A 248 3.43 -10.56 21.34
C LYS A 248 2.65 -10.00 22.54
N GLU A 249 2.72 -8.69 22.75
CA GLU A 249 2.01 -7.98 23.81
C GLU A 249 0.54 -7.70 23.44
N GLY A 250 0.15 -7.92 22.18
CA GLY A 250 -1.18 -7.57 21.69
C GLY A 250 -1.40 -6.07 21.44
N HIS A 251 -0.44 -5.19 21.80
CA HIS A 251 -0.58 -3.74 21.57
C HIS A 251 -0.63 -3.40 20.08
N ARG A 252 -1.51 -2.46 19.72
CA ARG A 252 -1.71 -1.99 18.34
C ARG A 252 -0.64 -0.96 17.96
N LYS A 253 0.53 -1.44 17.52
CA LYS A 253 1.73 -0.62 17.26
C LYS A 253 2.17 -0.58 15.81
N PHE A 254 1.39 -1.17 14.90
CA PHE A 254 1.67 -1.14 13.47
C PHE A 254 0.63 -0.30 12.75
N TYR A 255 1.07 0.48 11.77
CA TYR A 255 0.30 1.50 11.04
C TYR A 255 0.29 1.19 9.54
N PRO A 256 -0.38 0.10 9.12
CA PRO A 256 -0.28 -0.41 7.75
C PRO A 256 -1.11 0.36 6.72
N LEU A 257 -2.11 1.15 7.15
CA LEU A 257 -3.07 1.79 6.25
C LEU A 257 -3.53 3.14 6.82
N PHE A 258 -3.60 4.17 5.99
CA PHE A 258 -4.03 5.50 6.41
C PHE A 258 -4.68 6.28 5.26
N ARG A 259 -5.57 7.22 5.57
CA ARG A 259 -6.24 8.09 4.58
C ARG A 259 -5.57 9.45 4.55
N LEU A 260 -5.24 9.92 3.36
CA LEU A 260 -4.73 11.27 3.12
C LEU A 260 -5.82 12.10 2.46
N VAL A 261 -6.03 13.33 2.96
CA VAL A 261 -6.90 14.34 2.33
C VAL A 261 -6.08 15.51 1.82
N SER A 262 -6.53 16.11 0.71
CA SER A 262 -5.79 17.16 0.00
C SER A 262 -6.20 18.56 0.47
N LEU A 263 -5.22 19.40 0.83
CA LEU A 263 -5.40 20.82 1.11
C LEU A 263 -5.08 21.66 -0.14
N THR A 264 -5.94 21.55 -1.14
CA THR A 264 -5.82 22.30 -2.39
C THR A 264 -7.10 23.08 -2.70
N GLU A 265 -6.94 24.36 -3.09
CA GLU A 265 -8.04 25.29 -3.39
C GLU A 265 -9.06 24.79 -4.42
N LYS A 266 -8.69 23.82 -5.29
CA LYS A 266 -9.63 23.18 -6.22
C LYS A 266 -10.84 22.52 -5.54
N ALA A 267 -10.77 22.30 -4.22
CA ALA A 267 -11.89 21.84 -3.41
C ALA A 267 -13.02 22.88 -3.23
N THR A 268 -12.85 24.12 -3.72
CA THR A 268 -13.83 25.23 -3.55
C THR A 268 -14.86 25.36 -4.69
N SER A 269 -14.75 24.60 -5.80
CA SER A 269 -15.57 24.86 -7.00
C SER A 269 -16.65 23.82 -7.33
N THR A 270 -16.92 22.82 -6.49
CA THR A 270 -18.14 22.00 -6.65
C THR A 270 -19.31 22.76 -6.05
N GLY A 271 -19.94 23.57 -6.92
CA GLY A 271 -21.10 24.37 -6.58
C GLY A 271 -22.25 23.56 -6.00
N LEU A 272 -22.66 23.95 -4.80
CA LEU A 272 -24.04 23.87 -4.36
C LEU A 272 -24.36 25.21 -3.70
N ARG A 273 -25.02 26.05 -4.49
CA ARG A 273 -25.85 27.14 -4.00
C ARG A 273 -27.05 26.47 -3.33
N GLY A 274 -26.90 26.07 -2.06
CA GLY A 274 -27.92 25.31 -1.35
C GLY A 274 -27.56 25.10 0.11
N SER A 275 -28.31 25.79 0.97
CA SER A 275 -28.35 25.75 2.44
C SER A 275 -27.06 26.07 3.21
N GLU A 276 -27.01 27.27 3.79
CA GLU A 276 -26.18 27.67 4.93
C GLU A 276 -26.52 26.89 6.23
N GLU A 277 -27.21 25.73 6.14
CA GLU A 277 -27.80 24.98 7.26
C GLU A 277 -27.27 23.54 7.39
N ALA A 278 -26.19 23.17 6.70
CA ALA A 278 -25.45 21.98 7.11
C ALA A 278 -24.51 22.37 8.26
N ASP A 279 -24.82 21.96 9.49
CA ASP A 279 -23.99 22.25 10.68
C ASP A 279 -22.52 21.81 10.50
N ASP A 280 -22.28 20.82 9.64
CA ASP A 280 -20.95 20.32 9.32
C ASP A 280 -20.53 20.59 7.87
N PRO A 281 -19.37 21.21 7.63
CA PRO A 281 -18.86 21.38 6.28
C PRO A 281 -18.54 19.99 5.68
N PRO A 282 -18.70 19.78 4.36
CA PRO A 282 -18.39 18.48 3.78
C PRO A 282 -16.91 18.09 3.98
N PRO A 283 -16.52 16.81 3.82
CA PRO A 283 -15.12 16.40 3.98
C PRO A 283 -14.22 16.97 2.89
N LEU A 284 -12.91 17.04 3.16
CA LEU A 284 -11.90 17.29 2.12
C LEU A 284 -11.81 16.09 1.16
N PRO A 285 -11.46 16.32 -0.11
CA PRO A 285 -11.26 15.23 -1.05
C PRO A 285 -10.02 14.40 -0.70
N ASP A 286 -10.05 13.11 -1.06
CA ASP A 286 -8.90 12.23 -0.89
C ASP A 286 -7.72 12.68 -1.75
N ALA A 287 -6.53 12.61 -1.19
CA ALA A 287 -5.30 12.89 -1.91
C ALA A 287 -4.96 11.72 -2.83
N GLU A 288 -5.15 11.86 -4.12
CA GLU A 288 -4.82 10.79 -5.06
C GLU A 288 -3.31 10.63 -5.26
N PRO A 289 -2.81 9.39 -5.41
CA PRO A 289 -1.43 9.16 -5.76
C PRO A 289 -1.05 9.89 -7.05
N PRO A 290 0.10 10.60 -7.09
CA PRO A 290 0.44 11.48 -8.21
C PRO A 290 0.53 10.76 -9.56
N TRP A 291 0.72 9.45 -9.55
CA TRP A 291 0.78 8.63 -10.76
C TRP A 291 -0.57 8.20 -11.34
N LEU A 292 -1.68 8.35 -10.61
CA LEU A 292 -3.00 8.07 -11.19
C LEU A 292 -3.35 9.13 -12.23
N ALA A 293 -3.12 10.40 -11.90
CA ALA A 293 -3.29 11.52 -12.83
C ALA A 293 -2.39 11.42 -14.08
N GLU A 294 -1.22 10.78 -13.98
CA GLU A 294 -0.34 10.52 -15.14
C GLU A 294 -0.92 9.45 -16.08
N GLN A 295 -1.56 8.41 -15.53
CA GLN A 295 -2.14 7.32 -16.32
C GLN A 295 -3.34 7.79 -17.13
N GLU A 296 -4.20 8.62 -16.55
CA GLU A 296 -5.38 9.18 -17.25
C GLU A 296 -4.99 10.06 -18.45
N LYS A 297 -4.00 10.94 -18.26
CA LYS A 297 -3.48 11.81 -19.33
C LYS A 297 -2.85 11.01 -20.47
N ASN A 298 -2.18 9.91 -20.14
CA ASN A 298 -1.57 9.03 -21.15
C ASN A 298 -2.62 8.19 -21.89
N GLY A 299 -3.67 7.74 -21.20
CA GLY A 299 -4.79 7.02 -21.81
C GLY A 299 -5.62 7.89 -22.76
N GLN A 300 -5.90 9.15 -22.39
CA GLN A 300 -6.60 10.11 -23.25
C GLN A 300 -5.82 10.43 -24.54
N LYS A 301 -4.49 10.57 -24.46
CA LYS A 301 -3.65 10.77 -25.66
C LYS A 301 -3.66 9.57 -26.60
N ALA A 302 -3.73 8.35 -26.06
CA ALA A 302 -3.79 7.14 -26.88
C ALA A 302 -5.13 7.02 -27.64
N HIS A 303 -6.23 7.53 -27.09
CA HIS A 303 -7.55 7.53 -27.75
C HIS A 303 -7.77 8.70 -28.70
N SER A 304 -7.07 9.83 -28.53
CA SER A 304 -7.14 10.96 -29.47
C SER A 304 -6.24 10.82 -30.71
N SER A 305 -5.56 9.69 -30.86
CA SER A 305 -4.58 9.44 -31.93
C SER A 305 -5.08 8.45 -33.00
N ASN A 306 -6.38 8.10 -33.00
CA ASN A 306 -7.03 7.28 -34.01
C ASN A 306 -8.01 8.10 -34.85
#